data_AF-A0A419VUQ3-F1
#
_entry.id   AF-A0A419VUQ3-F1
#
_cell.length_a   1.000
_cell.length_b   1.000
_cell.length_c   1.000
_cell.angle_alpha   90.00
_cell.angle_beta   90.00
_cell.angle_gamma   90.00
#
_symmetry.space_group_name_H-M   'P 1'
#
loop_
_entity.id
_entity.type
_entity.pdbx_description
1 polymer ?
#
loop_
_entity_poly.entity_id
_entity_poly.type
_entity_poly.pdbx_seq_one_letter_code
_entity_poly.pdbx_strand_id
1 'polypeptide(L)'
;MADDEALENHYRFTPSIDLYSVLEALEIEHLEVSPRRTIAIFSQSILNIEVSAGQLSDARMIRIEILDYPTGAATDPETRLERVADSLADATLADIQLSESNQMR
;
A
#
# COMPACT_ATOMS: atom_id res chain seq x y z
N MET A 1 9.66 -7.03 27.03
CA MET A 1 8.39 -7.09 26.29
C MET A 1 8.45 -5.88 25.40
N ALA A 2 8.92 -6.06 24.17
CA ALA A 2 8.85 -5.01 23.16
C ALA A 2 7.44 -5.08 22.62
N ASP A 3 6.72 -3.97 22.68
CA ASP A 3 5.43 -3.86 22.02
C ASP A 3 5.68 -4.11 20.53
N ASP A 4 5.16 -5.23 20.01
CA ASP A 4 4.95 -5.42 18.57
C ASP A 4 3.88 -4.39 18.16
N GLU A 5 4.24 -3.11 18.11
CA GLU A 5 3.42 -2.10 17.45
C GLU A 5 3.40 -2.50 15.98
N ALA A 6 2.27 -3.06 15.54
CA ALA A 6 2.01 -3.32 14.15
C ALA A 6 2.31 -2.04 13.37
N LEU A 7 3.30 -2.11 12.47
CA LEU A 7 3.63 -1.01 11.59
C LEU A 7 2.46 -0.85 10.61
N GLU A 8 1.59 0.10 10.92
CA GLU A 8 0.33 0.37 10.21
C GLU A 8 0.39 1.76 9.58
N ASN A 9 0.21 1.85 8.26
CA ASN A 9 0.12 3.12 7.55
C ASN A 9 -1.22 3.30 6.85
N HIS A 10 -1.73 4.53 6.88
CA HIS A 10 -2.97 4.92 6.23
C HIS A 10 -2.72 5.75 4.98
N TYR A 11 -3.35 5.38 3.88
CA TYR A 11 -3.24 6.08 2.59
C TYR A 11 -4.61 6.55 2.12
N ARG A 12 -4.67 7.78 1.62
CA ARG A 12 -5.87 8.39 1.07
C ARG A 12 -5.65 8.69 -0.41
N PHE A 13 -6.64 8.33 -1.24
CA PHE A 13 -6.63 8.57 -2.67
C PHE A 13 -7.69 9.58 -3.08
N THR A 14 -7.37 10.45 -4.03
CA THR A 14 -8.33 11.37 -4.66
C THR A 14 -7.90 11.62 -6.11
N PRO A 15 -8.62 11.07 -7.13
CA PRO A 15 -9.80 10.20 -7.06
C PRO A 15 -9.59 8.84 -6.35
N SER A 16 -10.70 8.13 -6.10
CA SER A 16 -10.65 6.72 -5.68
C SER A 16 -9.96 5.85 -6.73
N ILE A 17 -9.34 4.77 -6.29
CA ILE A 17 -8.56 3.87 -7.15
C ILE A 17 -9.19 2.48 -7.20
N ASP A 18 -8.97 1.77 -8.30
CA ASP A 18 -9.19 0.32 -8.35
C ASP A 18 -7.90 -0.37 -7.88
N LEU A 19 -7.91 -0.84 -6.63
CA LEU A 19 -6.75 -1.47 -6.00
C LEU A 19 -6.36 -2.77 -6.69
N TYR A 20 -7.29 -3.52 -7.28
CA TYR A 20 -6.94 -4.73 -8.04
C TYR A 20 -6.12 -4.37 -9.27
N SER A 21 -6.62 -3.42 -10.07
CA SER A 21 -5.94 -2.94 -11.27
C SER A 21 -4.53 -2.40 -10.95
N VAL A 22 -4.38 -1.69 -9.82
CA VAL A 22 -3.07 -1.19 -9.36
C VAL A 22 -2.13 -2.33 -8.96
N LEU A 23 -2.61 -3.32 -8.19
CA LEU A 23 -1.79 -4.46 -7.79
C LEU A 23 -1.38 -5.31 -9.00
N GLU A 24 -2.29 -5.53 -9.95
CA GLU A 24 -1.99 -6.22 -11.21
C GLU A 24 -0.97 -5.45 -12.07
N ALA A 25 -1.11 -4.13 -12.19
CA ALA A 25 -0.17 -3.28 -12.93
C ALA A 25 1.25 -3.30 -12.33
N LEU A 26 1.34 -3.48 -11.01
CA LEU A 26 2.60 -3.63 -10.29
C LEU A 26 3.11 -5.08 -10.25
N GLU A 27 2.42 -6.02 -10.92
CA GLU A 27 2.71 -7.45 -10.88
C GLU A 27 2.77 -8.01 -9.44
N ILE A 28 1.96 -7.45 -8.54
CA ILE A 28 1.88 -7.85 -7.14
C ILE A 28 0.87 -8.99 -7.01
N GLU A 29 1.37 -10.16 -6.63
CA GLU A 29 0.54 -11.31 -6.26
C GLU A 29 -0.35 -10.95 -5.07
N HIS A 30 -1.65 -11.23 -5.20
CA HIS A 30 -2.62 -10.91 -4.17
C HIS A 30 -3.75 -11.95 -4.08
N LEU A 31 -4.36 -12.01 -2.89
CA LEU A 31 -5.50 -12.85 -2.56
C LEU A 31 -6.60 -11.99 -1.96
N GLU A 32 -7.73 -11.90 -2.67
CA GLU A 32 -8.93 -11.29 -2.10
C GLU A 32 -9.46 -12.14 -0.94
N VAL A 33 -9.56 -11.51 0.24
CA VAL A 33 -10.20 -12.10 1.42
C VAL A 33 -11.65 -11.65 1.53
N SER A 34 -11.93 -10.39 1.15
CA SER A 34 -13.27 -9.81 1.09
C SER A 34 -13.25 -8.58 0.17
N PRO A 35 -14.42 -8.00 -0.17
CA PRO A 35 -14.48 -6.77 -0.97
C PRO A 35 -13.77 -5.54 -0.36
N ARG A 36 -13.32 -5.63 0.90
CA ARG A 36 -12.55 -4.57 1.59
C ARG A 36 -11.18 -5.02 2.09
N ARG A 37 -10.74 -6.23 1.78
CA ARG A 37 -9.49 -6.78 2.33
C ARG A 37 -8.81 -7.70 1.34
N THR A 38 -7.54 -7.44 1.09
CA THR A 38 -6.68 -8.28 0.27
C THR A 38 -5.36 -8.54 0.99
N ILE A 39 -4.79 -9.73 0.79
CA ILE A 39 -3.43 -10.05 1.21
C ILE A 39 -2.53 -9.96 -0.01
N ALA A 40 -1.45 -9.20 0.07
CA ALA A 40 -0.52 -9.00 -1.04
C ALA A 40 0.89 -9.47 -0.69
N ILE A 41 1.63 -9.95 -1.69
CA ILE A 41 3.03 -10.35 -1.54
C ILE A 41 3.90 -9.35 -2.30
N PHE A 42 4.64 -8.51 -1.57
CA PHE A 42 5.52 -7.50 -2.16
C PHE A 42 6.93 -7.62 -1.61
N SER A 43 7.93 -7.74 -2.48
CA SER A 43 9.34 -7.85 -2.10
C SER A 43 9.56 -8.90 -0.98
N GLN A 44 8.92 -10.08 -1.13
CA GLN A 44 8.93 -11.20 -0.18
C GLN A 44 8.27 -10.92 1.18
N SER A 45 7.51 -9.83 1.31
CA SER A 45 6.77 -9.47 2.52
C SER A 45 5.29 -9.74 2.31
N ILE A 46 4.62 -10.23 3.35
CA ILE A 46 3.17 -10.45 3.35
C ILE A 46 2.50 -9.22 3.93
N LEU A 47 1.62 -8.60 3.15
CA LEU A 47 0.92 -7.39 3.49
C LEU A 47 -0.57 -7.66 3.69
N ASN A 48 -1.13 -7.12 4.76
CA ASN A 48 -2.57 -6.97 4.93
C ASN A 48 -2.98 -5.58 4.44
N ILE A 49 -3.85 -5.52 3.43
CA ILE A 49 -4.38 -4.26 2.91
C ILE A 49 -5.89 -4.23 3.16
N GLU A 50 -6.33 -3.26 3.95
CA GLU A 50 -7.73 -3.07 4.33
C GLU A 50 -8.27 -1.73 3.85
N VAL A 51 -9.42 -1.73 3.21
CA VAL A 51 -10.09 -0.53 2.72
C VAL A 51 -10.94 0.05 3.84
N SER A 52 -10.49 1.16 4.42
CA SER A 52 -11.23 1.91 5.43
C SER A 52 -12.38 2.74 4.83
N ALA A 53 -12.31 3.11 3.54
CA ALA A 53 -13.40 3.81 2.84
C ALA A 53 -13.50 3.39 1.37
N GLY A 54 -14.68 2.89 0.97
CA GLY A 54 -14.93 2.29 -0.35
C GLY A 54 -14.89 0.75 -0.28
N GLN A 55 -14.46 0.15 -1.38
CA GLN A 55 -14.15 -1.27 -1.58
C GLN A 55 -12.85 -1.38 -2.40
N LEU A 56 -12.32 -2.59 -2.59
CA LEU A 56 -11.07 -2.80 -3.31
C LEU A 56 -11.12 -2.23 -4.74
N SER A 57 -12.27 -2.28 -5.41
CA SER A 57 -12.46 -1.73 -6.77
C SER A 57 -12.66 -0.20 -6.82
N ASP A 58 -12.86 0.48 -5.68
CA ASP A 58 -13.12 1.93 -5.59
C ASP A 58 -12.55 2.55 -4.29
N ALA A 59 -11.35 2.13 -3.91
CA ALA A 59 -10.73 2.46 -2.64
C ALA A 59 -10.39 3.96 -2.54
N ARG A 60 -10.89 4.62 -1.49
CA ARG A 60 -10.56 6.01 -1.14
C ARG A 60 -9.58 6.12 0.00
N MET A 61 -9.61 5.15 0.90
CA MET A 61 -8.71 5.10 2.04
C MET A 61 -8.38 3.64 2.34
N ILE A 62 -7.09 3.35 2.48
CA ILE A 62 -6.60 2.02 2.84
C ILE A 62 -5.70 2.10 4.07
N ARG A 63 -5.59 0.96 4.76
CA ARG A 63 -4.58 0.67 5.78
C ARG A 63 -3.71 -0.45 5.25
N ILE A 64 -2.40 -0.32 5.40
CA ILE A 64 -1.43 -1.37 5.07
C ILE A 64 -0.68 -1.75 6.33
N GLU A 65 -0.54 -3.06 6.55
CA GLU A 65 0.15 -3.66 7.67
C GLU A 65 1.05 -4.79 7.15
N ILE A 66 2.27 -4.91 7.65
CA ILE A 66 3.16 -6.04 7.33
C ILE A 66 2.86 -7.19 8.30
N LEU A 67 2.34 -8.29 7.78
CA LEU A 67 2.08 -9.51 8.55
C LEU A 67 3.34 -10.37 8.72
N ASP A 68 4.18 -10.42 7.70
CA ASP A 68 5.42 -11.19 7.72
C ASP A 68 6.44 -10.58 6.74
N TYR A 69 7.72 -10.74 7.04
CA TYR A 69 8.81 -10.28 6.20
C TYR A 69 10.07 -11.13 6.44
N PRO A 70 10.99 -11.23 5.46
CA PRO A 70 12.16 -12.08 5.59
C PRO A 70 13.05 -11.67 6.77
N THR A 71 13.33 -12.61 7.66
CA THR A 71 14.32 -12.43 8.74
C THR A 71 15.71 -12.22 8.12
N GLY A 72 16.37 -11.10 8.45
CA GLY A 72 17.68 -10.74 7.87
C GLY A 72 17.61 -9.78 6.69
N ALA A 73 16.43 -9.22 6.41
CA ALA A 73 16.27 -8.09 5.52
C ALA A 73 17.22 -6.93 5.88
N ALA A 74 17.94 -6.40 4.88
CA ALA A 74 18.76 -5.20 5.06
C ALA A 74 17.92 -3.93 5.34
N THR A 75 16.65 -3.96 4.96
CA THR A 75 15.69 -2.86 5.11
C THR A 75 14.74 -3.16 6.25
N ASP A 76 14.57 -2.22 7.18
CA ASP A 76 13.56 -2.30 8.23
C ASP A 76 12.13 -2.31 7.66
N PRO A 77 11.13 -2.71 8.45
CA PRO A 77 9.76 -2.84 7.94
C PRO A 77 9.08 -1.49 7.67
N GLU A 78 9.51 -0.40 8.32
CA GLU A 78 8.99 0.95 8.06
C GLU A 78 9.37 1.43 6.66
N THR A 79 10.66 1.32 6.30
CA THR A 79 11.17 1.63 4.96
C THR A 79 10.55 0.71 3.90
N ARG A 80 10.11 -0.52 4.26
CA ARG A 80 9.32 -1.36 3.35
C ARG A 80 7.93 -0.80 3.11
N LEU A 81 7.24 -0.38 4.17
CA LEU A 81 5.92 0.26 4.02
C LEU A 81 6.02 1.53 3.19
N GLU A 82 7.06 2.33 3.38
CA GLU A 82 7.34 3.49 2.53
C GLU A 82 7.50 3.07 1.07
N ARG A 83 8.28 2.02 0.77
CA ARG A 83 8.42 1.52 -0.62
C ARG A 83 7.11 1.00 -1.21
N VAL A 84 6.26 0.35 -0.41
CA VAL A 84 4.92 -0.06 -0.85
C VAL A 84 4.07 1.17 -1.14
N ALA A 85 4.11 2.18 -0.26
CA ALA A 85 3.42 3.45 -0.43
C ALA A 85 3.83 4.15 -1.72
N ASP A 86 5.14 4.27 -1.94
CA ASP A 86 5.71 4.92 -3.11
C ASP A 86 5.31 4.17 -4.38
N SER A 87 5.36 2.83 -4.35
CA SER A 87 4.95 2.02 -5.51
C SER A 87 3.46 2.16 -5.81
N LEU A 88 2.59 2.19 -4.79
CA LEU A 88 1.15 2.43 -4.97
C LEU A 88 0.91 3.88 -5.42
N ALA A 89 1.60 4.85 -4.84
CA ALA A 89 1.52 6.24 -5.22
C ALA A 89 1.92 6.41 -6.69
N ASP A 90 3.07 5.89 -7.12
CA ASP A 90 3.55 5.95 -8.51
C ASP A 90 2.57 5.30 -9.49
N ALA A 91 2.00 4.14 -9.13
CA ALA A 91 0.98 3.50 -9.96
C ALA A 91 -0.31 4.32 -10.07
N THR A 92 -0.65 5.09 -9.04
CA THR A 92 -1.82 6.00 -9.05
C THR A 92 -1.51 7.37 -9.66
N LEU A 93 -0.25 7.82 -9.57
CA LEU A 93 0.28 9.05 -10.17
C LEU A 93 0.54 8.87 -11.66
N ALA A 94 0.73 7.63 -12.13
CA ALA A 94 0.64 7.28 -13.54
C ALA A 94 -0.73 7.68 -14.14
N ASP A 95 -1.77 7.85 -13.29
CA ASP A 95 -3.07 8.42 -13.66
C ASP A 95 -3.37 9.81 -13.02
N ILE A 96 -2.49 10.36 -12.18
CA ILE A 96 -2.61 11.71 -11.61
C ILE A 96 -1.22 12.33 -11.55
N GLN A 97 -0.88 13.23 -12.49
CA GLN A 97 0.37 13.98 -12.40
C GLN A 97 0.52 14.65 -11.02
N LEU A 98 1.67 14.40 -10.38
CA LEU A 98 2.11 15.05 -9.15
C LEU A 98 1.84 16.56 -9.16
N SER A 99 0.93 17.00 -8.29
CA SER A 99 0.93 18.36 -7.74
C SER A 99 1.63 18.23 -6.39
N GLU A 100 2.73 18.90 -6.04
CA GLU A 100 3.19 20.21 -6.46
C GLU A 100 4.73 20.29 -6.40
N SER A 101 5.35 20.63 -7.54
CA SER A 101 6.59 21.40 -7.54
C SER A 101 6.24 22.88 -7.39
N ASN A 102 6.04 23.40 -6.17
CA ASN A 102 6.11 24.85 -5.95
C ASN A 102 6.25 25.28 -4.47
N GLN A 103 7.45 25.14 -3.91
CA GLN A 103 7.88 25.89 -2.72
C GLN A 103 9.18 26.61 -3.05
N MET A 104 9.12 27.63 -3.90
CA MET A 104 10.08 28.75 -3.88
C MET A 104 9.41 30.02 -4.38
N ARG A 105 8.82 30.77 -3.44
CA ARG A 105 8.87 32.22 -3.49
C ARG A 105 8.99 32.79 -2.09
#